data_AF-A0AAD6NTU8-F1
#
_entry.id   AF-A0AAD6NTU8-F1
#
_cell.length_a   1.000
_cell.length_b   1.000
_cell.length_c   1.000
_cell.angle_alpha   90.00
_cell.angle_beta   90.00
_cell.angle_gamma   90.00
#
_symmetry.space_group_name_H-M   'P 1'
#
loop_
_entity.id
_entity.type
_entity.pdbx_description
1 polymer ?
#
loop_
_entity_poly.entity_id
_entity_poly.type
_entity_poly.pdbx_seq_one_letter_code
_entity_poly.pdbx_strand_id
1 'polypeptide(L)'
;MWMDINSTYAVENWRKEKLQEVKLLARETEGLTSSNLKEEAGILVRALESDWAVLSENIGLWVPAEVIHQEHDDKPEGEEEPEEVLPGRPLPPECHAELHADYDGAAVRWGLTHHKESAADCCQACLDQAKYAKPGEKKCNIWAEKPKLNFKDWYSESYRDSHPNAPLIVPWVSGVVSA
;
A
#
# COMPACT_ATOMS: atom_id res chain seq x y z
N MET A 1 -17.95 -13.58 -5.37
CA MET A 1 -17.46 -14.98 -5.22
C MET A 1 -16.18 -15.07 -6.02
N TRP A 2 -15.06 -14.71 -5.38
CA TRP A 2 -13.74 -14.86 -5.98
C TRP A 2 -13.25 -16.25 -5.60
N MET A 3 -12.88 -17.07 -6.60
CA MET A 3 -12.29 -18.37 -6.35
C MET A 3 -10.82 -18.14 -5.98
N ASP A 4 -10.47 -18.42 -4.72
CA ASP A 4 -9.10 -18.45 -4.26
C ASP A 4 -8.36 -19.57 -4.99
N ILE A 5 -7.63 -19.23 -6.05
CA ILE A 5 -6.69 -20.16 -6.66
C ILE A 5 -5.51 -20.26 -5.68
N ASN A 6 -5.47 -21.34 -4.91
CA ASN A 6 -4.35 -21.66 -4.04
C ASN A 6 -3.05 -21.65 -4.88
N SER A 7 -2.09 -20.79 -4.53
CA SER A 7 -0.80 -20.62 -5.22
C SER A 7 -0.10 -21.96 -5.50
N THR A 8 -0.19 -22.90 -4.55
CA THR A 8 0.34 -24.27 -4.67
C THR A 8 -0.28 -25.05 -5.83
N TYR A 9 -1.59 -24.92 -6.00
CA TYR A 9 -2.32 -25.60 -7.07
C TYR A 9 -1.97 -25.02 -8.45
N ALA A 10 -1.80 -23.71 -8.55
CA ALA A 10 -1.40 -23.05 -9.79
C ALA A 10 0.01 -23.49 -10.25
N VAL A 11 0.97 -23.52 -9.32
CA VAL A 11 2.35 -23.96 -9.58
C VAL A 11 2.42 -25.42 -9.98
N GLU A 12 1.71 -26.30 -9.27
CA GLU A 12 1.69 -27.74 -9.60
C GLU A 12 1.03 -28.03 -10.96
N ASN A 13 -0.01 -27.28 -11.32
CA ASN A 13 -0.61 -27.43 -12.66
C ASN A 13 0.32 -26.92 -13.75
N TRP A 14 0.93 -25.75 -13.58
CA TRP A 14 1.92 -25.23 -14.51
C TRP A 14 3.08 -26.21 -14.72
N ARG A 15 3.61 -26.80 -13.64
CA ARG A 15 4.67 -27.81 -13.69
C ARG A 15 4.25 -29.01 -14.55
N LYS A 16 3.04 -29.53 -14.36
CA LYS A 16 2.52 -30.68 -15.12
C LYS A 16 2.37 -30.35 -16.60
N GLU A 17 1.81 -29.18 -16.93
CA GLU A 17 1.65 -28.72 -18.31
C GLU A 17 3.01 -28.57 -18.99
N LYS A 18 3.97 -27.89 -18.34
CA LYS A 18 5.32 -27.71 -18.88
C LYS A 18 6.10 -29.00 -19.00
N LEU A 19 5.96 -29.93 -18.06
CA LEU A 19 6.58 -31.24 -18.18
C LEU A 19 6.06 -32.01 -19.40
N GLN A 20 4.75 -31.90 -19.72
CA GLN A 20 4.21 -32.53 -20.93
C GLN A 20 4.76 -31.90 -22.21
N GLU A 21 4.79 -30.57 -22.30
CA GLU A 21 5.35 -29.86 -23.45
C GLU A 21 6.81 -30.27 -23.70
N VAL A 22 7.65 -30.26 -22.65
CA VAL A 22 9.07 -30.60 -22.77
C VAL A 22 9.27 -32.08 -23.12
N LYS A 23 8.43 -33.00 -22.62
CA LYS A 23 8.48 -34.41 -23.00
C LYS A 23 8.10 -34.65 -24.46
N LEU A 24 7.13 -33.90 -25.00
CA LEU A 24 6.78 -33.95 -26.42
C LEU A 24 7.93 -33.42 -27.28
N LEU A 25 8.51 -32.28 -26.91
CA LEU A 25 9.69 -31.73 -27.59
C LEU A 25 10.87 -32.71 -27.55
N ALA A 26 11.14 -33.35 -26.41
CA ALA A 26 12.21 -34.34 -26.30
C ALA A 26 12.02 -35.56 -27.22
N ARG A 27 10.77 -35.98 -27.46
CA ARG A 27 10.41 -37.07 -28.38
C ARG A 27 10.45 -36.63 -29.84
N GLU A 28 9.95 -35.45 -30.17
CA GLU A 28 9.96 -34.91 -31.53
C GLU A 28 11.39 -34.58 -32.00
N THR A 29 12.26 -34.22 -31.07
CA THR A 29 13.70 -33.97 -31.33
C THR A 29 14.49 -35.26 -31.54
N GLU A 30 13.89 -36.46 -31.40
CA GLU A 30 14.54 -37.71 -31.82
C GLU A 30 14.81 -37.78 -33.34
N GLY A 31 14.15 -36.92 -34.14
CA GLY A 31 14.33 -36.83 -35.60
C GLY A 31 15.14 -35.63 -36.12
N LEU A 32 15.58 -34.69 -35.27
CA LEU A 32 16.25 -33.44 -35.70
C LEU A 32 17.60 -33.23 -34.98
N THR A 33 18.58 -32.79 -35.78
CA THR A 33 20.04 -32.92 -35.61
C THR A 33 20.71 -31.81 -34.79
N SER A 34 20.12 -31.37 -33.67
CA SER A 34 20.83 -30.46 -32.74
C SER A 34 21.02 -31.13 -31.38
N SER A 35 22.25 -31.58 -31.10
CA SER A 35 22.63 -32.22 -29.85
C SER A 35 22.33 -31.36 -28.62
N ASN A 36 22.48 -30.04 -28.75
CA ASN A 36 22.31 -29.08 -27.66
C ASN A 36 20.84 -28.97 -27.21
N LEU A 37 19.89 -28.93 -28.16
CA LEU A 37 18.46 -28.86 -27.84
C LEU A 37 17.96 -30.12 -27.14
N LYS A 38 18.50 -31.29 -27.52
CA LYS A 38 18.17 -32.56 -26.88
C LYS A 38 18.69 -32.62 -25.43
N GLU A 39 19.89 -32.10 -25.20
CA GLU A 39 20.49 -32.03 -23.88
C GLU A 39 19.72 -31.07 -22.97
N GLU A 40 19.38 -29.86 -23.46
CA GLU A 40 18.57 -28.88 -22.74
C GLU A 40 17.17 -29.42 -22.39
N ALA A 41 16.49 -30.08 -23.33
CA ALA A 41 15.20 -30.71 -23.07
C ALA A 41 15.31 -31.81 -22.00
N GLY A 42 16.38 -32.63 -22.03
CA GLY A 42 16.63 -33.65 -21.03
C GLY A 42 16.93 -33.09 -19.63
N ILE A 43 17.60 -31.93 -19.54
CA ILE A 43 17.80 -31.20 -18.29
C ILE A 43 16.45 -30.70 -17.76
N LEU A 44 15.61 -30.10 -18.60
CA LEU A 44 14.29 -29.59 -18.21
C LEU A 44 13.34 -30.70 -17.75
N VAL A 45 13.31 -31.86 -18.42
CA VAL A 45 12.50 -33.00 -17.97
C VAL A 45 12.92 -33.45 -16.57
N ARG A 46 14.23 -33.61 -16.31
CA ARG A 46 14.73 -33.99 -14.98
C ARG A 46 14.35 -32.96 -13.92
N ALA A 47 14.57 -31.68 -14.23
CA ALA A 47 14.28 -30.57 -13.33
C ALA A 47 12.78 -30.46 -12.97
N LEU A 48 11.88 -30.69 -13.93
CA LEU A 48 10.43 -30.62 -13.71
C LEU A 48 9.82 -31.93 -13.17
N GLU A 49 10.52 -33.07 -13.27
CA GLU A 49 10.02 -34.37 -12.83
C GLU A 49 10.68 -34.83 -11.52
N SER A 50 11.91 -35.33 -11.58
CA SER A 50 12.60 -35.95 -10.43
C SER A 50 13.23 -34.92 -9.50
N ASP A 51 13.74 -33.82 -10.03
CA ASP A 51 14.57 -32.86 -9.30
C ASP A 51 13.76 -31.60 -8.91
N TRP A 52 12.43 -31.65 -9.02
CA TRP A 52 11.55 -30.51 -8.79
C TRP A 52 11.72 -29.88 -7.41
N ALA A 53 11.87 -30.69 -6.36
CA ALA A 53 12.07 -30.18 -5.01
C ALA A 53 13.36 -29.36 -4.90
N VAL A 54 14.46 -29.86 -5.47
CA VAL A 54 15.77 -29.20 -5.50
C VAL A 54 15.73 -27.94 -6.36
N LEU A 55 15.09 -28.00 -7.53
CA LEU A 55 14.90 -26.84 -8.39
C LEU A 55 14.11 -25.74 -7.66
N SER A 56 12.99 -26.11 -7.04
CA SER A 56 12.09 -25.17 -6.34
C SER A 56 12.81 -24.45 -5.22
N GLU A 57 13.59 -25.18 -4.41
CA GLU A 57 14.41 -24.59 -3.35
C GLU A 57 15.48 -23.63 -3.91
N ASN A 58 16.21 -24.05 -4.94
CA ASN A 58 17.27 -23.24 -5.55
C ASN A 58 16.77 -21.96 -6.21
N ILE A 59 15.56 -21.96 -6.77
CA ILE A 59 14.94 -20.76 -7.37
C ILE A 59 14.16 -19.93 -6.34
N GLY A 60 14.13 -20.34 -5.08
CA GLY A 60 13.38 -19.65 -4.02
C GLY A 60 11.86 -19.75 -4.17
N LEU A 61 11.36 -20.78 -4.86
CA LEU A 61 9.94 -21.08 -4.98
C LEU A 61 9.45 -21.76 -3.69
N TRP A 62 9.39 -20.98 -2.61
CA TRP A 62 8.77 -21.40 -1.36
C TRP A 62 7.27 -21.14 -1.44
N VAL A 63 6.47 -22.20 -1.53
CA VAL A 63 5.00 -22.11 -1.49
C VAL A 63 4.53 -22.70 -0.16
N PRO A 64 4.03 -21.88 0.79
CA PRO A 64 3.47 -22.39 2.03
C PRO A 64 2.28 -23.31 1.75
N ALA A 65 2.18 -24.44 2.46
CA ALA A 65 1.03 -25.34 2.38
C ALA A 65 -0.29 -24.65 2.77
N GLU A 66 -0.18 -23.63 3.64
CA GLU A 66 -1.24 -22.77 4.10
C GLU A 66 -0.74 -21.31 4.00
N VAL A 67 -1.33 -20.52 3.09
CA VAL A 67 -1.14 -19.06 3.12
C VAL A 67 -1.99 -18.53 4.26
N ILE A 68 -1.44 -18.57 5.48
CA ILE A 68 -1.97 -17.79 6.58
C ILE A 68 -1.51 -16.36 6.31
N HIS A 69 -2.43 -15.49 5.87
CA HIS A 69 -2.20 -14.05 5.95
C HIS A 69 -2.14 -13.71 7.44
N GLN A 70 -0.96 -13.87 8.03
CA GLN A 70 -0.65 -13.28 9.31
C GLN A 70 -0.12 -11.89 8.97
N GLU A 71 -0.96 -10.87 9.18
CA GLU A 71 -0.45 -9.51 9.29
C GLU A 71 0.62 -9.54 10.39
N HIS A 72 1.87 -9.50 9.96
CA HIS A 72 2.97 -9.25 10.87
C HIS A 72 2.91 -7.77 11.19
N ASP A 73 2.41 -7.46 12.37
CA ASP A 73 2.62 -6.14 12.96
C ASP A 73 4.11 -6.10 13.33
N ASP A 74 4.95 -5.65 12.37
CA ASP A 74 6.40 -5.47 12.57
C ASP A 74 6.71 -4.41 13.63
N LYS A 75 5.67 -3.82 14.25
CA LYS A 75 5.74 -2.95 15.40
C LYS A 75 6.08 -3.76 16.65
N PRO A 76 7.29 -3.62 17.20
CA PRO A 76 7.66 -4.33 18.43
C PRO A 76 6.73 -3.94 19.60
N GLU A 77 6.29 -4.95 20.35
CA GLU A 77 5.46 -4.75 21.55
C GLU A 77 6.21 -3.85 22.55
N GLY A 78 5.66 -2.66 22.83
CA GLY A 78 6.18 -1.74 23.83
C GLY A 78 7.02 -0.58 23.28
N GLU A 79 7.13 -0.42 21.96
CA GLU A 79 7.56 0.87 21.40
C GLU A 79 6.41 1.86 21.46
N GLU A 80 6.55 2.88 22.31
CA GLU A 80 5.76 4.10 22.19
C GLU A 80 6.01 4.66 20.79
N GLU A 81 4.93 4.95 20.04
CA GLU A 81 5.10 5.63 18.76
C GLU A 81 5.87 6.93 19.03
N PRO A 82 6.97 7.19 18.32
CA PRO A 82 7.71 8.41 18.51
C PRO A 82 6.74 9.58 18.35
N GLU A 83 6.63 10.43 19.38
CA GLU A 83 5.80 11.62 19.30
C GLU A 83 6.20 12.40 18.05
N GLU A 84 5.34 12.42 17.03
CA GLU A 84 5.60 13.19 15.83
C GLU A 84 5.54 14.67 16.17
N VAL A 85 6.72 15.28 16.30
CA VAL A 85 6.84 16.70 16.61
C VAL A 85 6.51 17.52 15.37
N LEU A 86 5.38 18.24 15.42
CA LEU A 86 5.03 19.19 14.39
C LEU A 86 6.07 20.30 14.30
N PRO A 87 6.58 20.63 13.10
CA PRO A 87 7.54 21.70 12.93
C PRO A 87 6.89 23.06 13.19
N GLY A 88 7.62 23.96 13.87
CA GLY A 88 7.21 25.34 14.09
C GLY A 88 6.75 25.63 15.53
N ARG A 89 5.89 26.63 15.69
CA ARG A 89 5.36 27.02 17.01
C ARG A 89 4.35 25.98 17.51
N PRO A 90 4.25 25.78 18.84
CA PRO A 90 3.24 24.88 19.40
C PRO A 90 1.82 25.36 19.05
N LEU A 91 0.94 24.39 18.83
CA LEU A 91 -0.48 24.64 18.57
C LEU A 91 -1.22 25.02 19.86
N PRO A 92 -2.04 26.08 19.84
CA PRO A 92 -2.97 26.36 20.93
C PRO A 92 -3.92 25.17 21.21
N PRO A 93 -4.33 24.93 22.47
CA PRO A 93 -5.26 23.84 22.81
C PRO A 93 -6.61 23.93 22.07
N GLU A 94 -7.05 25.16 21.78
CA GLU A 94 -8.31 25.45 21.09
C GLU A 94 -8.29 25.01 19.61
N CYS A 95 -7.13 24.60 19.09
CA CYS A 95 -7.01 24.09 17.73
C CYS A 95 -7.46 22.63 17.60
N HIS A 96 -7.61 21.90 18.72
CA HIS A 96 -7.96 20.48 18.80
C HIS A 96 -7.28 19.67 17.68
N ALA A 97 -5.95 19.72 17.67
CA ALA A 97 -5.15 19.16 16.59
C ALA A 97 -5.05 17.63 16.70
N GLU A 98 -5.28 16.97 15.58
CA GLU A 98 -5.16 15.53 15.40
C GLU A 98 -4.20 15.26 14.23
N LEU A 99 -3.19 14.43 14.48
CA LEU A 99 -2.28 13.96 13.43
C LEU A 99 -3.05 13.01 12.51
N HIS A 100 -2.75 13.07 11.21
CA HIS A 100 -3.30 12.14 10.22
C HIS A 100 -4.82 12.17 10.07
N ALA A 101 -5.46 13.23 10.55
CA ALA A 101 -6.90 13.38 10.45
C ALA A 101 -7.29 13.98 9.08
N ASP A 102 -8.21 13.31 8.39
CA ASP A 102 -8.90 13.84 7.23
C ASP A 102 -10.35 14.13 7.58
N TYR A 103 -10.78 15.36 7.30
CA TYR A 103 -12.13 15.82 7.59
C TYR A 103 -12.81 16.22 6.27
N ASP A 104 -13.96 15.61 6.00
CA ASP A 104 -14.80 15.94 4.84
C ASP A 104 -15.80 17.07 5.17
N GLY A 105 -16.24 17.81 4.15
CA GLY A 105 -17.36 18.75 4.25
C GLY A 105 -17.08 20.17 3.76
N ALA A 106 -18.00 21.09 4.12
CA ALA A 106 -17.99 22.47 3.59
C ALA A 106 -16.86 23.37 4.13
N ALA A 107 -16.22 22.99 5.24
CA ALA A 107 -15.07 23.68 5.81
C ALA A 107 -13.85 23.63 4.87
N VAL A 108 -13.74 22.54 4.11
CA VAL A 108 -12.68 22.29 3.12
C VAL A 108 -12.69 23.39 2.03
N ARG A 109 -13.82 24.02 1.73
CA ARG A 109 -13.88 25.07 0.69
C ARG A 109 -13.11 26.34 1.03
N TRP A 110 -13.07 26.74 2.30
CA TRP A 110 -12.27 27.91 2.70
C TRP A 110 -10.79 27.53 2.83
N GLY A 111 -10.49 26.43 3.53
CA GLY A 111 -9.12 25.95 3.76
C GLY A 111 -8.32 25.67 2.47
N LEU A 112 -8.94 25.08 1.43
CA LEU A 112 -8.28 24.76 0.15
C LEU A 112 -7.70 25.97 -0.59
N THR A 113 -8.14 27.18 -0.27
CA THR A 113 -7.69 28.42 -0.92
C THR A 113 -6.90 29.33 0.02
N HIS A 114 -6.67 28.90 1.27
CA HIS A 114 -6.05 29.71 2.33
C HIS A 114 -4.86 28.99 2.96
N HIS A 115 -3.87 28.65 2.14
CA HIS A 115 -2.66 27.96 2.58
C HIS A 115 -1.81 28.79 3.55
N LYS A 116 -1.17 28.10 4.49
CA LYS A 116 -0.17 28.66 5.42
C LYS A 116 1.08 27.77 5.45
N GLU A 117 2.14 28.31 6.02
CA GLU A 117 3.45 27.65 6.07
C GLU A 117 3.58 26.69 7.26
N SER A 118 2.66 26.75 8.23
CA SER A 118 2.64 25.89 9.40
C SER A 118 1.23 25.54 9.86
N ALA A 119 1.11 24.42 10.58
CA ALA A 119 -0.13 23.99 11.22
C ALA A 119 -0.71 25.06 12.15
N ALA A 120 0.15 25.67 12.96
CA ALA A 120 -0.26 26.71 13.90
C ALA A 120 -0.72 27.99 13.21
N ASP A 121 -0.21 28.32 12.03
CA ASP A 121 -0.72 29.44 11.23
C ASP A 121 -2.05 29.11 10.56
N CYS A 122 -2.24 27.86 10.11
CA CYS A 122 -3.53 27.39 9.60
C CYS A 122 -4.62 27.48 10.69
N CYS A 123 -4.35 26.99 11.90
CA CYS A 123 -5.30 27.10 13.00
C CYS A 123 -5.63 28.56 13.33
N GLN A 124 -4.61 29.42 13.47
CA GLN A 124 -4.82 30.82 13.79
C GLN A 124 -5.65 31.53 12.72
N ALA A 125 -5.38 31.27 11.44
CA ALA A 125 -6.16 31.84 10.35
C ALA A 125 -7.63 31.38 10.37
N CYS A 126 -7.89 30.13 10.73
CA CYS A 126 -9.25 29.61 10.89
C CYS A 126 -9.97 30.29 12.06
N LEU A 127 -9.32 30.42 13.23
CA LEU A 127 -9.85 31.14 14.39
C LEU A 127 -10.19 32.60 14.04
N ASP A 128 -9.27 33.28 13.35
CA ASP A 128 -9.46 34.67 12.94
C ASP A 128 -10.64 34.78 11.97
N GLN A 129 -10.74 33.90 10.96
CA GLN A 129 -11.87 33.93 10.04
C GLN A 129 -13.18 33.65 10.76
N ALA A 130 -13.23 32.65 11.65
CA ALA A 130 -14.42 32.32 12.42
C ALA A 130 -14.92 33.50 13.27
N LYS A 131 -13.99 34.29 13.81
CA LYS A 131 -14.25 35.48 14.62
C LYS A 131 -14.73 36.68 13.80
N TYR A 132 -14.12 36.91 12.62
CA TYR A 132 -14.35 38.11 11.81
C TYR A 132 -15.28 37.89 10.60
N ALA A 133 -15.79 36.67 10.39
CA ALA A 133 -16.73 36.34 9.32
C ALA A 133 -17.95 37.28 9.35
N LYS A 134 -18.29 37.82 8.18
CA LYS A 134 -19.42 38.74 8.02
C LYS A 134 -20.76 37.98 8.10
N PRO A 135 -21.87 38.66 8.41
CA PRO A 135 -23.20 38.06 8.33
C PRO A 135 -23.45 37.46 6.94
N GLY A 136 -23.73 36.16 6.89
CA GLY A 136 -23.94 35.41 5.63
C GLY A 136 -22.72 34.63 5.12
N GLU A 137 -21.52 34.85 5.67
CA GLU A 137 -20.35 34.04 5.37
C GLU A 137 -20.35 32.75 6.20
N LYS A 138 -19.83 31.67 5.61
CA LYS A 138 -19.58 30.44 6.36
C LYS A 138 -18.35 30.63 7.23
N LYS A 139 -18.52 30.42 8.54
CA LYS A 139 -17.42 30.44 9.50
C LYS A 139 -16.54 29.20 9.32
N CYS A 140 -15.25 29.38 9.49
CA CYS A 140 -14.28 28.29 9.57
C CYS A 140 -14.51 27.53 10.87
N ASN A 141 -14.59 26.20 10.78
CA ASN A 141 -14.70 25.30 11.91
C ASN A 141 -13.63 24.20 11.87
N ILE A 142 -12.98 23.97 10.73
CA ILE A 142 -11.96 22.95 10.51
C ILE A 142 -10.79 23.57 9.74
N TRP A 143 -9.55 23.21 10.12
CA TRP A 143 -8.32 23.59 9.43
C TRP A 143 -7.45 22.38 9.13
N ALA A 144 -6.60 22.48 8.10
CA ALA A 144 -5.60 21.47 7.75
C ALA A 144 -4.36 22.18 7.20
N GLU A 145 -3.17 21.71 7.53
CA GLU A 145 -1.92 22.38 7.11
C GLU A 145 -1.69 22.27 5.60
N LYS A 146 -1.89 21.07 5.01
CA LYS A 146 -1.67 20.80 3.59
C LYS A 146 -2.77 19.87 3.03
N PRO A 147 -4.04 20.31 3.04
CA PRO A 147 -5.15 19.45 2.64
C PRO A 147 -5.00 19.00 1.19
N LYS A 148 -5.23 17.71 0.94
CA LYS A 148 -5.42 17.17 -0.41
C LYS A 148 -6.81 16.57 -0.51
N LEU A 149 -7.47 16.80 -1.64
CA LEU A 149 -8.79 16.25 -1.91
C LEU A 149 -8.76 14.73 -2.01
N ASN A 150 -9.82 14.09 -1.51
CA ASN A 150 -10.06 12.64 -1.59
C ASN A 150 -8.98 11.79 -0.93
N PHE A 151 -8.36 12.31 0.12
CA PHE A 151 -7.55 11.46 0.97
C PHE A 151 -8.42 10.61 1.88
N LYS A 152 -7.79 9.60 2.48
CA LYS A 152 -8.36 8.76 3.52
C LYS A 152 -7.30 8.62 4.59
N ASP A 153 -7.73 8.51 5.83
CA ASP A 153 -6.91 8.21 7.00
C ASP A 153 -5.85 7.15 6.68
N TRP A 154 -6.27 5.94 6.29
CA TRP A 154 -5.41 4.82 5.93
C TRP A 154 -5.72 4.29 4.53
N TYR A 155 -4.67 4.05 3.74
CA TYR A 155 -4.80 3.39 2.45
C TYR A 155 -4.48 1.89 2.56
N SER A 156 -5.36 1.05 2.03
CA SER A 156 -5.12 -0.39 1.98
C SER A 156 -3.90 -0.72 1.11
N GLU A 157 -3.22 -1.81 1.42
CA GLU A 157 -2.09 -2.31 0.63
C GLU A 157 -2.49 -2.49 -0.85
N SER A 158 -3.63 -3.12 -1.12
CA SER A 158 -4.18 -3.29 -2.47
C SER A 158 -4.39 -1.97 -3.24
N TYR A 159 -4.72 -0.88 -2.54
CA TYR A 159 -4.84 0.43 -3.15
C TYR A 159 -3.46 0.98 -3.47
N ARG A 160 -2.49 0.83 -2.57
CA ARG A 160 -1.11 1.30 -2.75
C ARG A 160 -0.35 0.50 -3.82
N ASP A 161 -0.64 -0.78 -3.99
CA ASP A 161 -0.09 -1.60 -5.08
C ASP A 161 -0.48 -1.06 -6.46
N SER A 162 -1.72 -0.59 -6.59
CA SER A 162 -2.23 0.05 -7.81
C SER A 162 -1.90 1.54 -7.90
N HIS A 163 -1.48 2.16 -6.79
CA HIS A 163 -1.15 3.58 -6.68
C HIS A 163 0.17 3.76 -5.92
N PRO A 164 1.32 3.43 -6.53
CA PRO A 164 2.61 3.33 -5.83
C PRO A 164 3.13 4.63 -5.20
N ASN A 165 2.55 5.78 -5.55
CA ASN A 165 2.87 7.08 -4.96
C ASN A 165 1.91 7.49 -3.82
N ALA A 166 0.91 6.66 -3.49
CA ALA A 166 0.01 6.93 -2.37
C ALA A 166 0.75 6.68 -1.04
N PRO A 167 0.67 7.61 -0.07
CA PRO A 167 1.24 7.39 1.25
C PRO A 167 0.48 6.29 1.99
N LEU A 168 1.05 5.78 3.08
CA LEU A 168 0.38 4.80 3.94
C LEU A 168 -0.82 5.43 4.68
N ILE A 169 -0.61 6.65 5.17
CA ILE A 169 -1.51 7.41 6.01
C ILE A 169 -1.50 8.90 5.59
N VAL A 170 -2.51 9.67 5.99
CA VAL A 170 -2.65 11.10 5.70
C VAL A 170 -1.44 11.92 6.20
N PRO A 171 -0.63 12.54 5.34
CA PRO A 171 0.63 13.15 5.75
C PRO A 171 0.48 14.59 6.30
N TRP A 172 -0.64 14.92 6.94
CA TRP A 172 -0.88 16.24 7.52
C TRP A 172 -1.59 16.18 8.86
N VAL A 173 -1.46 17.28 9.60
CA VAL A 173 -2.25 17.58 10.78
C VAL A 173 -3.44 18.46 10.42
N SER A 174 -4.55 18.20 11.08
CA SER A 174 -5.75 19.00 10.98
C SER A 174 -6.39 19.14 12.36
N GLY A 175 -7.43 19.97 12.47
CA GLY A 175 -8.13 20.12 13.73
C GLY A 175 -9.40 20.94 13.61
N VAL A 176 -10.18 20.92 14.69
CA VAL A 176 -11.48 21.61 14.80
C VAL A 176 -11.35 22.78 15.75
N VAL A 177 -11.77 23.98 15.34
CA VAL A 177 -11.71 25.18 16.22
C VAL A 177 -13.04 25.48 16.91
N SER A 178 -14.14 24.85 16.45
CA SER A 178 -15.47 24.92 17.07
C SER A 178 -16.34 23.77 16.57
N ALA A 179 -16.94 23.01 17.48
CA ALA A 179 -17.94 21.97 17.18
C ALA A 179 -19.34 22.56 16.95
#